data_AF-A0A6C0RSV8-F1
#
_entry.id   AF-A0A6C0RSV8-F1
#
_cell.length_a   1.000
_cell.length_b   1.000
_cell.length_c   1.000
_cell.angle_alpha   90.00
_cell.angle_beta   90.00
_cell.angle_gamma   90.00
#
_symmetry.space_group_name_H-M   'P 1'
#
loop_
_entity.id
_entity.type
_entity.pdbx_description
1 polymer ?
#
loop_
_entity_poly.entity_id
_entity_poly.type
_entity_poly.pdbx_seq_one_letter_code
_entity_poly.pdbx_strand_id
1 'polypeptide(L)'
;LEEPTDKRMFVLAAALKAGYSIDKLYSLTKIDKWFLQKFKNIIDYHMLLESLDQQNLKHDILLAAKQIGFSDKQIAGAVKSTELAVRKQRGECGITPFVKQIDTVAAEWPATTNYLYVTYNASTHDLPFPGGHIVVLGSGVYRIGSSV
;
A
#
# COMPACT_ATOMS: atom_id res chain seq x y z
N LEU A 1 7.15 -18.25 13.72
CA LEU A 1 8.05 -17.69 12.67
C LEU A 1 8.73 -18.81 11.90
N GLU A 2 9.28 -19.80 12.63
CA GLU A 2 9.85 -21.03 12.07
C GLU A 2 8.81 -21.87 11.33
N GLU A 3 7.70 -22.18 12.00
CA GLU A 3 6.57 -22.86 11.37
C GLU A 3 5.76 -21.90 10.50
N PRO A 4 5.56 -22.21 9.20
CA PRO A 4 4.72 -21.41 8.32
C PRO A 4 3.23 -21.60 8.65
N THR A 5 2.51 -20.49 8.86
CA THR A 5 1.05 -20.46 9.04
C THR A 5 0.45 -19.35 8.18
N ASP A 6 -0.87 -19.39 7.99
CA ASP A 6 -1.65 -18.31 7.36
C ASP A 6 -1.44 -16.95 8.05
N LYS A 7 -1.18 -16.95 9.36
CA LYS A 7 -0.91 -15.75 10.16
C LYS A 7 0.56 -15.30 10.17
N ARG A 8 1.45 -16.01 9.49
CA ARG A 8 2.91 -15.76 9.54
C ARG A 8 3.27 -14.31 9.22
N MET A 9 2.59 -13.67 8.27
CA MET A 9 2.86 -12.28 7.89
C MET A 9 2.56 -11.29 9.02
N PHE A 10 1.51 -11.52 9.81
CA PHE A 10 1.18 -10.66 10.96
C PHE A 10 2.18 -10.84 12.10
N VAL A 11 2.61 -12.08 12.35
CA VAL A 11 3.64 -12.37 13.36
C VAL A 11 4.98 -11.75 12.95
N LEU A 12 5.31 -11.75 11.65
CA LEU A 12 6.51 -11.12 11.12
C LEU A 12 6.49 -9.60 11.33
N ALA A 13 5.36 -8.95 11.04
CA ALA A 13 5.16 -7.52 11.32
C ALA A 13 5.33 -7.20 12.83
N ALA A 14 4.74 -8.01 13.71
CA ALA A 14 4.88 -7.84 15.16
C ALA A 14 6.33 -8.03 15.63
N ALA A 15 7.06 -9.01 15.09
CA ALA A 15 8.46 -9.25 15.42
C ALA A 15 9.38 -8.11 14.97
N LEU A 16 9.14 -7.56 13.78
CA LEU A 16 9.83 -6.35 13.29
C LEU A 16 9.56 -5.15 14.22
N LYS A 17 8.30 -4.94 14.63
CA LYS A 17 7.92 -3.88 15.57
C LYS A 17 8.55 -4.08 16.95
N ALA A 18 8.73 -5.34 17.38
CA ALA A 18 9.43 -5.70 18.61
C ALA A 18 10.97 -5.64 18.50
N GLY A 19 11.52 -5.16 17.39
CA GLY A 19 12.96 -4.92 17.22
C GLY A 19 13.79 -6.14 16.81
N TYR A 20 13.17 -7.20 16.27
CA TYR A 20 13.95 -8.33 15.73
C TYR A 20 14.80 -7.88 14.54
N SER A 21 16.07 -8.30 14.51
CA SER A 21 16.96 -8.02 13.39
C SER A 21 16.56 -8.80 12.13
N ILE A 22 16.91 -8.25 10.96
CA ILE A 22 16.70 -8.92 9.67
C ILE A 22 17.39 -10.29 9.62
N ASP A 23 18.60 -10.40 10.17
CA ASP A 23 19.34 -11.68 10.22
C ASP A 23 18.63 -12.73 11.06
N LYS A 24 18.07 -12.34 12.21
CA LYS A 24 17.27 -13.22 13.06
C LYS A 24 16.00 -13.65 12.34
N LEU A 25 15.31 -12.74 11.66
CA LEU A 25 14.10 -13.08 10.90
C LEU A 25 14.42 -13.99 9.71
N TYR A 26 15.54 -13.77 9.03
CA TYR A 26 16.02 -14.64 7.97
C TYR A 26 16.32 -16.05 8.50
N SER A 27 17.03 -16.18 9.62
CA SER A 27 17.37 -17.49 10.18
C SER A 27 16.11 -18.30 10.53
N LEU A 28 15.09 -17.64 11.09
CA LEU A 28 13.82 -18.23 11.48
C LEU A 28 12.89 -18.51 10.28
N THR A 29 12.88 -17.64 9.27
CA THR A 29 11.83 -17.71 8.22
C THR A 29 12.29 -18.19 6.86
N LYS A 30 13.58 -18.05 6.56
CA LYS A 30 14.20 -18.19 5.23
C LYS A 30 13.63 -17.25 4.16
N ILE A 31 12.87 -16.23 4.54
CA ILE A 31 12.45 -15.15 3.64
C ILE A 31 13.68 -14.30 3.33
N ASP A 32 13.96 -14.08 2.05
CA ASP A 32 15.14 -13.31 1.63
C ASP A 32 15.21 -11.93 2.31
N LYS A 33 16.43 -11.53 2.66
CA LYS A 33 16.68 -10.29 3.41
C LYS A 33 16.17 -9.05 2.68
N TRP A 34 16.14 -9.06 1.34
CA TRP A 34 15.60 -7.97 0.55
C TRP A 34 14.12 -7.75 0.86
N PHE A 35 13.30 -8.80 0.91
CA PHE A 35 11.88 -8.69 1.27
C PHE A 35 11.70 -8.28 2.72
N LEU A 36 12.48 -8.86 3.64
CA LEU A 36 12.45 -8.49 5.05
C LEU A 36 12.80 -7.01 5.25
N GLN A 37 13.74 -6.47 4.47
CA GLN A 37 14.09 -5.06 4.50
C GLN A 37 12.94 -4.18 4.00
N LYS A 38 12.27 -4.55 2.90
CA LYS A 38 11.06 -3.84 2.45
C LYS A 38 9.96 -3.88 3.49
N PHE A 39 9.79 -5.01 4.17
CA PHE A 39 8.79 -5.12 5.23
C PHE A 39 9.14 -4.25 6.43
N LYS A 40 10.42 -4.22 6.82
CA LYS A 40 10.93 -3.32 7.86
C LYS A 40 10.66 -1.86 7.53
N ASN A 41 10.85 -1.43 6.29
CA ASN A 41 10.54 -0.05 5.89
C ASN A 41 9.06 0.31 6.15
N ILE A 42 8.13 -0.62 5.88
CA ILE A 42 6.71 -0.42 6.17
C ILE A 42 6.46 -0.32 7.68
N ILE A 43 7.07 -1.20 8.48
CA ILE A 43 6.90 -1.20 9.94
C ILE A 43 7.52 0.06 10.58
N ASP A 44 8.70 0.48 10.15
CA ASP A 44 9.34 1.70 10.62
C ASP A 44 8.47 2.93 10.31
N TYR A 45 7.87 2.96 9.12
CA TYR A 45 6.94 4.02 8.75
C TYR A 45 5.64 3.97 9.56
N HIS A 46 5.14 2.78 9.87
CA HIS A 46 3.98 2.62 10.75
C HIS A 46 4.27 3.17 12.15
N MET A 47 5.44 2.89 12.72
CA MET A 47 5.87 3.43 14.02
C MET A 47 6.03 4.95 13.97
N LEU A 48 6.53 5.51 12.86
CA LEU A 48 6.55 6.95 12.63
C LEU A 48 5.13 7.53 12.63
N LEU A 49 4.17 6.90 11.96
CA LEU A 49 2.79 7.38 11.96
C LEU A 49 2.16 7.30 13.36
N GLU A 50 2.46 6.27 14.15
CA GLU A 50 1.97 6.13 15.53
C GLU A 50 2.56 7.17 16.49
N SER A 51 3.71 7.76 16.17
CA SER A 51 4.31 8.84 16.97
C SER A 51 3.74 10.23 16.63
N LEU A 52 2.88 10.32 15.63
CA LEU A 52 2.24 11.55 15.17
C LEU A 52 0.76 11.57 15.56
N ASP A 53 0.19 12.77 15.59
CA ASP A 53 -1.26 12.98 15.53
C ASP A 53 -1.67 13.48 14.14
N GLN A 54 -2.97 13.61 13.90
CA GLN A 54 -3.48 14.09 12.62
C GLN A 54 -2.98 15.51 12.28
N GLN A 55 -2.80 16.38 13.27
CA GLN A 55 -2.38 17.77 13.05
C GLN A 55 -0.93 17.86 12.54
N ASN A 56 -0.08 16.93 12.97
CA ASN A 56 1.31 16.82 12.58
C ASN A 56 1.53 15.95 11.32
N LEU A 57 0.47 15.40 10.72
CA LEU A 57 0.54 14.62 9.48
C LEU A 57 0.73 15.56 8.27
N LYS A 58 1.98 15.94 8.02
CA LYS A 58 2.37 16.82 6.91
C LYS A 58 2.18 16.16 5.55
N HIS A 59 2.08 16.98 4.50
CA HIS A 59 1.96 16.55 3.10
C HIS A 59 2.96 15.44 2.74
N ASP A 60 4.26 15.64 2.97
CA ASP A 60 5.29 14.70 2.53
C ASP A 60 5.21 13.35 3.26
N ILE A 61 4.80 13.38 4.54
CA ILE A 61 4.60 12.17 5.34
C ILE A 61 3.38 11.40 4.80
N LEU A 62 2.30 12.13 4.52
CA LEU A 62 1.09 11.54 3.96
C LEU A 62 1.37 10.95 2.57
N LEU A 63 2.05 11.68 1.68
CA LEU A 63 2.41 11.22 0.35
C LEU A 63 3.30 9.97 0.39
N ALA A 64 4.35 9.99 1.21
CA ALA A 64 5.24 8.84 1.35
C ALA A 64 4.52 7.62 1.93
N ALA A 65 3.61 7.81 2.91
CA ALA A 65 2.76 6.72 3.41
C ALA A 65 1.93 6.09 2.28
N LYS A 66 1.33 6.91 1.39
CA LYS A 66 0.56 6.41 0.24
C LYS A 66 1.45 5.68 -0.78
N GLN A 67 2.65 6.20 -1.05
CA GLN A 67 3.61 5.62 -2.00
C GLN A 67 4.13 4.24 -1.58
N ILE A 68 4.23 3.98 -0.27
CA ILE A 68 4.59 2.65 0.27
C ILE A 68 3.36 1.77 0.59
N GLY A 69 2.16 2.19 0.21
CA GLY A 69 0.96 1.35 0.20
C GLY A 69 0.02 1.44 1.39
N PHE A 70 0.17 2.43 2.29
CA PHE A 70 -0.78 2.59 3.39
C PHE A 70 -2.17 3.03 2.89
N SER A 71 -3.22 2.36 3.36
CA SER A 71 -4.61 2.81 3.20
C SER A 71 -4.92 4.00 4.12
N ASP A 72 -5.95 4.78 3.74
CA ASP A 72 -6.42 5.91 4.58
C ASP A 72 -6.87 5.39 5.96
N LYS A 73 -7.45 4.18 6.02
CA LYS A 73 -7.82 3.48 7.26
C LYS A 73 -6.63 3.14 8.16
N GLN A 74 -5.54 2.65 7.60
CA GLN A 74 -4.33 2.32 8.39
C GLN A 74 -3.67 3.58 8.94
N ILE A 75 -3.59 4.65 8.14
CA ILE A 75 -3.06 5.94 8.58
C ILE A 75 -3.94 6.51 9.70
N ALA A 76 -5.25 6.51 9.51
CA ALA A 76 -6.21 6.97 10.50
C ALA A 76 -6.08 6.22 11.83
N GLY A 77 -5.92 4.89 11.80
CA GLY A 77 -5.68 4.08 12.98
C GLY A 77 -4.40 4.46 13.73
N ALA A 78 -3.31 4.73 13.01
CA ALA A 78 -2.03 5.11 13.61
C ALA A 78 -2.06 6.51 14.25
N VAL A 79 -2.64 7.50 13.56
CA VAL A 79 -2.69 8.91 14.02
C VAL A 79 -3.92 9.24 14.87
N LYS A 80 -4.66 8.22 15.33
CA LYS A 80 -5.88 8.33 16.16
C LYS A 80 -6.95 9.24 15.56
N SER A 81 -7.20 9.06 14.27
CA SER A 81 -8.20 9.81 13.48
C SER A 81 -9.23 8.87 12.85
N THR A 82 -10.12 9.42 12.03
CA THR A 82 -11.08 8.67 11.21
C THR A 82 -10.59 8.56 9.77
N GLU A 83 -10.95 7.48 9.09
CA GLU A 83 -10.62 7.27 7.67
C GLU A 83 -11.11 8.43 6.80
N LEU A 84 -12.31 8.95 7.08
CA LEU A 84 -12.90 10.08 6.33
C LEU A 84 -12.08 11.36 6.51
N ALA A 85 -11.60 11.64 7.72
CA ALA A 85 -10.78 12.83 7.99
C ALA A 85 -9.43 12.77 7.27
N VAL A 86 -8.76 11.61 7.30
CA VAL A 86 -7.52 11.39 6.54
C VAL A 86 -7.76 11.48 5.03
N ARG A 87 -8.86 10.91 4.54
CA ARG A 87 -9.24 11.01 3.11
C ARG A 87 -9.47 12.46 2.68
N LYS A 88 -10.16 13.25 3.51
CA LYS A 88 -10.41 14.68 3.25
C LYS A 88 -9.09 15.46 3.19
N GLN A 89 -8.25 15.34 4.21
CA GLN A 89 -6.93 15.96 4.26
C GLN A 89 -6.08 15.58 3.06
N ARG A 90 -6.05 14.29 2.69
CA ARG A 90 -5.34 13.79 1.51
C ARG A 90 -5.83 14.47 0.22
N GLY A 91 -7.15 14.65 0.08
CA GLY A 91 -7.75 15.36 -1.05
C GLY A 91 -7.40 16.86 -1.09
N GLU A 92 -7.45 17.53 0.06
CA GLU A 92 -7.05 18.94 0.21
C GLU A 92 -5.56 19.17 -0.11
N CYS A 93 -4.72 18.18 0.18
CA CYS A 93 -3.31 18.17 -0.19
C CYS A 93 -3.04 17.84 -1.66
N GLY A 94 -4.08 17.53 -2.48
CA GLY A 94 -3.88 17.11 -3.87
C GLY A 94 -3.24 15.74 -4.03
N ILE A 95 -3.22 14.92 -2.97
CA ILE A 95 -2.60 13.59 -3.00
C ILE A 95 -3.61 12.57 -3.53
N THR A 96 -3.68 12.42 -4.85
CA THR A 96 -4.48 11.41 -5.52
C THR A 96 -3.59 10.43 -6.27
N PRO A 97 -4.01 9.17 -6.42
CA PRO A 97 -3.23 8.24 -7.22
C PRO A 97 -3.46 8.48 -8.72
N PHE A 98 -2.56 7.96 -9.53
CA PHE A 98 -2.60 8.04 -10.99
C PHE A 98 -2.94 6.69 -11.60
N VAL A 99 -3.51 6.74 -12.80
CA VAL A 99 -3.90 5.55 -13.58
C VAL A 99 -2.80 5.28 -14.59
N LYS A 100 -2.28 4.06 -14.58
CA LYS A 100 -1.18 3.61 -15.43
C LYS A 100 -1.56 2.40 -16.27
N GLN A 101 -1.05 2.33 -17.49
CA GLN A 101 -1.22 1.21 -18.40
C GLN A 101 -0.16 0.12 -18.15
N ILE A 102 -0.55 -1.13 -18.40
CA ILE A 102 0.34 -2.27 -18.52
C ILE A 102 0.54 -2.53 -20.02
N ASP A 103 1.71 -2.15 -20.53
CA ASP A 103 2.04 -2.15 -21.96
C ASP A 103 3.00 -3.30 -22.39
N THR A 104 3.50 -4.07 -21.43
CA THR A 104 4.52 -5.14 -21.58
C THR A 104 5.94 -4.69 -21.94
N VAL A 105 6.14 -3.41 -22.29
CA VAL A 105 7.39 -2.86 -22.83
C VAL A 105 7.90 -1.63 -22.08
N ALA A 106 7.35 -1.34 -20.90
CA ALA A 106 7.73 -0.20 -20.06
C ALA A 106 7.72 1.14 -20.83
N ALA A 107 6.63 1.38 -21.55
CA ALA A 107 6.34 2.55 -22.37
C ALA A 107 7.27 2.77 -23.57
N GLU A 108 8.02 1.76 -24.02
CA GLU A 108 8.79 1.85 -25.28
C GLU A 108 7.87 2.13 -26.48
N TRP A 109 6.69 1.50 -26.49
CA TRP A 109 5.66 1.67 -27.51
C TRP A 109 4.31 1.98 -26.86
N PRO A 110 3.48 2.82 -27.50
CA PRO A 110 2.16 3.15 -26.96
C PRO A 110 1.27 1.89 -26.91
N ALA A 111 0.65 1.66 -25.77
CA ALA A 111 -0.30 0.56 -25.59
C ALA A 111 -1.59 0.82 -26.37
N THR A 112 -2.07 -0.20 -27.09
CA THR A 112 -3.37 -0.19 -27.77
C THR A 112 -4.52 -0.66 -26.87
N THR A 113 -4.22 -1.15 -25.66
CA THR A 113 -5.19 -1.72 -24.72
C THR A 113 -5.23 -0.96 -23.40
N ASN A 114 -6.37 -1.03 -22.72
CA ASN A 114 -6.59 -0.38 -21.42
C ASN A 114 -6.57 -1.41 -20.28
N TYR A 115 -5.43 -2.11 -20.12
CA TYR A 115 -5.17 -2.90 -18.92
C TYR A 115 -4.47 -2.03 -17.88
N LEU A 116 -5.18 -1.71 -16.80
CA LEU A 116 -4.84 -0.57 -15.94
C LEU A 116 -4.57 -0.98 -14.49
N TYR A 117 -3.72 -0.20 -13.83
CA TYR A 117 -3.57 -0.19 -12.37
C TYR A 117 -3.48 1.24 -11.85
N VAL A 118 -3.51 1.39 -10.53
CA VAL A 118 -3.50 2.68 -9.84
C VAL A 118 -2.29 2.76 -8.93
N THR A 119 -1.56 3.88 -8.94
CA THR A 119 -0.34 4.07 -8.14
C THR A 119 -0.18 5.51 -7.64
N TYR A 120 0.40 5.69 -6.46
CA TYR A 120 0.84 7.00 -5.95
C TYR A 120 2.27 7.36 -6.40
N ASN A 121 2.97 6.44 -7.07
CA ASN A 121 4.34 6.62 -7.57
C ASN A 121 4.34 7.07 -9.03
N ALA A 122 3.67 8.20 -9.31
CA ALA A 122 3.53 8.76 -10.65
C ALA A 122 3.22 10.26 -10.57
N SER A 123 3.28 10.95 -11.72
CA SER A 123 2.98 12.38 -11.84
C SER A 123 1.85 12.69 -12.83
N THR A 124 1.46 11.74 -13.68
CA THR A 124 0.42 11.91 -14.71
C THR A 124 -0.37 10.62 -14.91
N HIS A 125 -1.58 10.73 -15.44
CA HIS A 125 -2.35 9.60 -15.95
C HIS A 125 -1.91 9.25 -17.37
N ASP A 126 -2.00 7.98 -17.75
CA ASP A 126 -1.70 7.54 -19.13
C ASP A 126 -2.91 7.71 -20.07
N LEU A 127 -4.10 8.02 -19.53
CA LEU A 127 -5.36 8.09 -20.28
C LEU A 127 -6.23 9.29 -19.85
N PRO A 128 -7.09 9.80 -20.75
CA PRO A 128 -8.16 10.74 -20.40
C PRO A 128 -9.38 10.04 -19.78
N PHE A 129 -10.22 10.80 -19.07
CA PHE A 129 -11.42 10.28 -18.40
C PHE A 129 -12.69 11.03 -18.85
N PRO A 130 -13.24 10.76 -20.04
CA PRO A 130 -14.41 11.47 -20.57
C PRO A 130 -15.71 11.16 -19.80
N GLY A 131 -15.76 10.10 -19.01
CA GLY A 131 -16.93 9.72 -18.21
C GLY A 131 -18.00 8.99 -19.04
N GLY A 132 -19.20 8.84 -18.45
CA GLY A 132 -20.31 8.13 -19.09
C GLY A 132 -20.16 6.61 -19.13
N HIS A 133 -19.26 6.05 -18.33
CA HIS A 133 -19.01 4.61 -18.24
C HIS A 133 -19.77 3.98 -17.07
N ILE A 134 -20.06 2.68 -17.21
CA ILE A 134 -20.66 1.85 -16.16
C ILE A 134 -19.55 1.05 -15.49
N VAL A 135 -19.51 1.08 -14.15
CA VAL A 135 -18.58 0.27 -13.37
C VAL A 135 -19.26 -1.05 -12.98
N VAL A 136 -18.57 -2.17 -13.23
CA VAL A 136 -18.96 -3.50 -12.76
C VAL A 136 -17.94 -3.95 -11.73
N LEU A 137 -18.40 -4.31 -10.54
CA LEU A 137 -17.54 -4.79 -9.45
C LEU A 137 -17.46 -6.32 -9.49
N GLY A 138 -16.24 -6.86 -9.56
CA GLY A 138 -16.00 -8.30 -9.45
C GLY A 138 -16.10 -8.82 -8.01
N SER A 139 -16.09 -10.15 -7.86
CA SER A 139 -16.23 -10.85 -6.58
C SER A 139 -14.96 -10.86 -5.70
N GLY A 140 -13.81 -10.45 -6.23
CA GLY A 140 -12.52 -10.55 -5.57
C GLY A 140 -11.96 -11.97 -5.58
N VAL A 141 -11.21 -12.35 -4.54
CA VAL A 141 -10.57 -13.67 -4.45
C VAL A 141 -11.58 -14.79 -4.20
N TYR A 142 -11.37 -15.95 -4.82
CA TYR A 142 -12.17 -17.15 -4.55
C TYR A 142 -12.05 -17.61 -3.10
N ARG A 143 -13.16 -18.14 -2.58
CA ARG A 143 -13.25 -18.74 -1.24
C ARG A 143 -14.41 -19.74 -1.21
N ILE A 144 -14.44 -20.62 -0.21
CA ILE A 144 -15.57 -21.55 -0.03
C ILE A 144 -16.88 -20.74 0.04
N GLY A 145 -17.85 -21.07 -0.81
CA GLY A 145 -19.12 -20.35 -0.95
C GLY A 145 -19.11 -19.17 -1.94
N SER A 146 -17.97 -18.88 -2.58
CA SER A 146 -17.83 -17.83 -3.60
C SER A 146 -16.84 -18.30 -4.67
N SER A 147 -17.38 -18.95 -5.70
CA SER A 147 -16.66 -19.51 -6.85
C SER A 147 -17.21 -18.90 -8.15
N VAL A 148 -16.87 -19.49 -9.30
CA VAL A 148 -17.47 -19.21 -10.62
C VAL A 148 -18.98 -19.45 -10.64
#